data_AF-A0A936LWA4-F1
#
_entry.id   AF-A0A936LWA4-F1
#
_cell.length_a   1.000
_cell.length_b   1.000
_cell.length_c   1.000
_cell.angle_alpha   90.00
_cell.angle_beta   90.00
_cell.angle_gamma   90.00
#
_symmetry.space_group_name_H-M   'P 1'
#
loop_
_entity.id
_entity.type
_entity.pdbx_description
1 polymer ?
#
loop_
_entity_poly.entity_id
_entity_poly.type
_entity_poly.pdbx_seq_one_letter_code
_entity_poly.pdbx_strand_id
1 'polypeptide(L)'
;MARLALLLLLAAVCSAQSEFKEAGVCARCHVVSVLEWSISGHTKANITCQGCHGPSAGHVENERNEVKPDRRPVGAAAIATFCQTCHGDGCPSTKRKDDCQSCHHIHALVNPTKTPQQSGGVEDDGFLARMDEGEAHLRGRNWRAARDAFQAAARIRPNEPLAKRRLAYTERRLNPSLPGFEAVGTAADEETALPLEVRVAGLGIPMRLVRGGACDIGSDTYPGADPAHTVRIQPFYLGTYEITQAEWAAVMGTGASQNGKLPAGSISWQDAQAFVRKLNERVPSGGFRLPSEAEWECSARAGAAPPDTLARVAWFKDSTLAPRPDAPFQPVDSYAPRPVGGLAANAWGFFDMLGNVWEWTSSRLAPYPYDARDGRESAEGDVPRVLRGGGFADAAETVHPSHRHSERPSRRLRWNGMRLARSAP
;
A
#
# COMPACT_ATOMS: atom_id res chain seq x y z
N MET A 1 -14.43 39.74 -27.20
CA MET A 1 -13.10 39.47 -27.79
C MET A 1 -12.30 38.40 -27.03
N ALA A 2 -12.42 38.27 -25.70
CA ALA A 2 -11.68 37.24 -24.93
C ALA A 2 -12.30 35.82 -24.90
N ARG A 3 -13.52 35.62 -25.44
CA ARG A 3 -14.17 34.29 -25.51
C ARG A 3 -14.00 33.56 -26.86
N LEU A 4 -13.45 34.22 -27.88
CA LEU A 4 -13.22 33.61 -29.20
C LEU A 4 -11.81 33.02 -29.33
N ALA A 5 -10.84 33.50 -28.56
CA ALA A 5 -9.46 33.00 -28.58
C ALA A 5 -9.30 31.62 -27.91
N LEU A 6 -10.15 31.29 -26.92
CA LEU A 6 -10.07 30.00 -26.20
C LEU A 6 -10.64 28.83 -27.02
N LEU A 7 -11.60 29.10 -27.92
CA LEU A 7 -12.16 28.10 -28.82
C LEU A 7 -11.22 27.75 -29.99
N LEU A 8 -10.33 28.66 -30.39
CA LEU A 8 -9.31 28.40 -31.41
C LEU A 8 -8.08 27.66 -30.85
N LEU A 9 -7.76 27.84 -29.56
CA LEU A 9 -6.70 27.07 -28.88
C LEU A 9 -7.12 25.62 -28.57
N LEU A 10 -8.41 25.35 -28.38
CA LEU A 10 -8.94 23.98 -28.22
C LEU A 10 -9.14 23.26 -29.57
N ALA A 11 -9.26 23.98 -30.68
CA ALA A 11 -9.32 23.40 -32.02
C ALA A 11 -7.92 23.06 -32.60
N ALA A 12 -6.85 23.62 -32.04
CA ALA A 12 -5.47 23.41 -32.53
C ALA A 12 -4.73 22.22 -31.88
N VAL A 13 -5.31 21.54 -30.87
CA VAL A 13 -4.72 20.34 -30.22
C VAL A 13 -5.39 19.05 -30.70
N CYS A 14 -5.98 19.07 -31.90
CA CYS A 14 -6.54 17.87 -32.52
C CYS A 14 -6.08 17.65 -33.97
N SER A 15 -4.83 18.04 -34.29
CA SER A 15 -4.09 17.31 -35.31
C SER A 15 -3.51 16.05 -34.65
N ALA A 16 -4.33 15.02 -34.56
CA ALA A 16 -3.81 13.67 -34.41
C ALA A 16 -2.67 13.49 -35.43
N GLN A 17 -1.48 13.13 -34.97
CA GLN A 17 -0.37 12.77 -35.86
C GLN A 17 -0.91 11.78 -36.90
N SER A 18 -0.47 11.87 -38.15
CA SER A 18 -0.99 11.04 -39.26
C SER A 18 -1.04 9.55 -38.92
N GLU A 19 -0.11 9.10 -38.07
CA GLU A 19 -0.02 7.75 -37.51
C GLU A 19 -1.29 7.28 -36.76
N PHE A 20 -2.01 8.19 -36.09
CA PHE A 20 -3.26 7.87 -35.38
C PHE A 20 -4.50 7.88 -36.29
N LYS A 21 -4.43 8.56 -37.43
CA LYS A 21 -5.50 8.50 -38.45
C LYS A 21 -5.47 7.16 -39.19
N GLU A 22 -4.30 6.58 -39.39
CA GLU A 22 -4.13 5.25 -40.00
C GLU A 22 -4.60 4.11 -39.08
N ALA A 23 -4.49 4.26 -37.76
CA ALA A 23 -4.81 3.22 -36.77
C ALA A 23 -6.33 3.03 -36.47
N GLY A 24 -7.20 3.90 -36.97
CA GLY A 24 -8.65 3.82 -36.76
C GLY A 24 -9.14 4.25 -35.36
N VAL A 25 -10.47 4.37 -35.22
CA VAL A 25 -11.17 4.99 -34.07
C VAL A 25 -10.89 4.29 -32.72
N CYS A 26 -10.46 3.02 -32.73
CA CYS A 26 -10.12 2.24 -31.55
C CYS A 26 -8.89 2.77 -30.79
N ALA A 27 -7.97 3.47 -31.46
CA ALA A 27 -6.83 4.10 -30.82
C ALA A 27 -7.22 5.25 -29.88
N ARG A 28 -8.41 5.85 -30.09
CA ARG A 28 -8.86 7.01 -29.31
C ARG A 28 -9.39 6.66 -27.92
N CYS A 29 -9.68 5.38 -27.64
CA CYS A 29 -10.32 4.98 -26.37
C CYS A 29 -9.64 3.83 -25.59
N HIS A 30 -8.70 3.03 -26.10
CA HIS A 30 -8.61 1.65 -25.57
C HIS A 30 -7.25 1.01 -25.25
N VAL A 31 -6.29 1.73 -24.67
CA VAL A 31 -5.13 1.04 -24.06
C VAL A 31 -4.84 1.53 -22.64
N VAL A 32 -4.81 2.83 -22.40
CA VAL A 32 -4.43 3.35 -21.07
C VAL A 32 -5.61 3.25 -20.09
N SER A 33 -6.79 3.74 -20.45
CA SER A 33 -7.92 3.89 -19.51
C SER A 33 -8.56 2.58 -19.04
N VAL A 34 -8.65 1.59 -19.94
CA VAL A 34 -9.40 0.34 -19.69
C VAL A 34 -8.52 -0.79 -19.17
N LEU A 35 -7.29 -0.93 -19.68
CA LEU A 35 -6.42 -2.07 -19.35
C LEU A 35 -5.49 -1.81 -18.17
N GLU A 36 -5.05 -0.56 -17.97
CA GLU A 36 -4.13 -0.22 -16.89
C GLU A 36 -4.83 0.44 -15.69
N TRP A 37 -5.97 1.10 -15.89
CA TRP A 37 -6.60 1.93 -14.85
C TRP A 37 -7.96 1.39 -14.37
N SER A 38 -8.48 0.34 -15.01
CA SER A 38 -9.80 -0.26 -14.77
C SER A 38 -10.95 0.76 -14.78
N ILE A 39 -10.86 1.80 -15.62
CA ILE A 39 -11.94 2.78 -15.79
C ILE A 39 -12.71 2.37 -17.04
N SER A 40 -13.66 1.46 -16.86
CA SER A 40 -14.70 1.16 -17.84
C SER A 40 -16.04 1.40 -17.16
N GLY A 41 -16.86 2.32 -17.70
CA GLY A 41 -18.21 2.60 -17.21
C GLY A 41 -19.22 1.49 -17.54
N HIS A 42 -18.78 0.25 -17.79
CA HIS A 42 -19.63 -0.85 -18.25
C HIS A 42 -19.93 -1.82 -17.10
N THR A 43 -21.22 -2.03 -16.82
CA THR A 43 -21.70 -2.87 -15.71
C THR A 43 -22.23 -4.24 -16.16
N LYS A 44 -22.08 -4.61 -17.44
CA LYS A 44 -22.56 -5.89 -18.02
C LYS A 44 -21.44 -6.73 -18.60
N ALA A 45 -21.42 -8.03 -18.27
CA ALA A 45 -20.48 -9.01 -18.81
C ALA A 45 -20.82 -9.40 -20.28
N ASN A 46 -19.81 -9.88 -21.02
CA ASN A 46 -19.90 -10.42 -22.40
C ASN A 46 -20.35 -9.46 -23.51
N ILE A 47 -20.05 -8.16 -23.38
CA ILE A 47 -20.26 -7.19 -24.46
C ILE A 47 -18.98 -7.06 -25.30
N THR A 48 -19.07 -7.30 -26.60
CA THR A 48 -17.96 -7.09 -27.55
C THR A 48 -17.87 -5.62 -27.96
N CYS A 49 -16.67 -5.14 -28.27
CA CYS A 49 -16.45 -3.75 -28.72
C CYS A 49 -17.30 -3.40 -29.95
N GLN A 50 -17.43 -4.35 -30.87
CA GLN A 50 -18.27 -4.24 -32.07
C GLN A 50 -19.77 -4.15 -31.73
N GLY A 51 -20.23 -4.89 -30.71
CA GLY A 51 -21.63 -4.88 -30.27
C GLY A 51 -22.12 -3.52 -29.77
N CYS A 52 -21.21 -2.63 -29.34
CA CYS A 52 -21.55 -1.30 -28.85
C CYS A 52 -21.26 -0.15 -29.81
N HIS A 53 -20.21 -0.23 -30.61
CA HIS A 53 -19.74 0.90 -31.43
C HIS A 53 -19.97 0.72 -32.94
N GLY A 54 -20.48 -0.43 -33.37
CA GLY A 54 -20.64 -0.77 -34.77
C GLY A 54 -19.31 -1.16 -35.44
N PRO A 55 -19.35 -1.56 -36.72
CA PRO A 55 -18.16 -1.96 -37.46
C PRO A 55 -17.25 -0.77 -37.78
N SER A 56 -15.92 -0.97 -37.74
CA SER A 56 -14.93 0.01 -38.22
C SER A 56 -14.10 -0.57 -39.36
N ALA A 57 -13.65 0.29 -40.29
CA ALA A 57 -12.93 -0.11 -41.51
C ALA A 57 -11.53 -0.72 -41.27
N GLY A 58 -11.08 -0.81 -40.01
CA GLY A 58 -9.77 -1.33 -39.62
C GLY A 58 -9.87 -2.45 -38.59
N HIS A 59 -10.88 -3.31 -38.65
CA HIS A 59 -10.82 -4.59 -37.95
C HIS A 59 -9.64 -5.38 -38.51
N VAL A 60 -8.53 -5.41 -37.78
CA VAL A 60 -7.50 -6.40 -38.04
C VAL A 60 -8.12 -7.73 -37.62
N GLU A 61 -8.50 -8.53 -38.62
CA GLU A 61 -8.97 -9.92 -38.51
C GLU A 61 -7.82 -10.83 -38.03
N ASN A 62 -7.35 -10.61 -36.81
CA ASN A 62 -6.47 -11.55 -36.15
C ASN A 62 -7.07 -11.99 -34.82
N GLU A 63 -7.00 -13.30 -34.59
CA GLU A 63 -7.55 -14.07 -33.45
C GLU A 63 -7.09 -13.57 -32.06
N ARG A 64 -6.25 -12.53 -32.01
CA ARG A 64 -5.65 -11.96 -30.79
C ARG A 64 -6.36 -10.70 -30.27
N ASN A 65 -7.31 -10.14 -31.03
CA ASN A 65 -8.13 -9.02 -30.56
C ASN A 65 -9.40 -9.46 -29.81
N GLU A 66 -9.73 -10.75 -29.84
CA GLU A 66 -10.90 -11.32 -29.14
C GLU A 66 -10.56 -11.97 -27.80
N VAL A 67 -9.28 -12.18 -27.51
CA VAL A 67 -8.84 -12.81 -26.26
C VAL A 67 -8.25 -11.75 -25.34
N LYS A 68 -8.99 -11.42 -24.28
CA LYS A 68 -8.41 -10.84 -23.07
C LYS A 68 -7.34 -11.83 -22.58
N PRO A 69 -6.03 -11.52 -22.58
CA PRO A 69 -5.07 -12.46 -22.03
C PRO A 69 -5.33 -12.53 -20.53
N ASP A 70 -5.85 -13.66 -20.05
CA ASP A 70 -6.17 -13.86 -18.64
C ASP A 70 -4.93 -13.75 -17.75
N ARG A 71 -3.72 -13.89 -18.31
CA ARG A 71 -2.44 -13.65 -17.63
C ARG A 71 -1.37 -13.14 -18.59
N ARG A 72 -0.55 -12.19 -18.12
CA ARG A 72 0.76 -11.90 -18.74
C ARG A 72 1.63 -13.17 -18.66
N PRO A 73 2.47 -13.48 -19.66
CA PRO A 73 3.52 -14.49 -19.51
C PRO A 73 4.37 -14.15 -18.28
N VAL A 74 4.45 -15.07 -17.32
CA VAL A 74 5.20 -14.88 -16.08
C VAL A 74 6.53 -15.64 -16.21
N GLY A 75 7.64 -14.96 -15.97
CA GLY A 75 8.99 -15.55 -15.99
C GLY A 75 9.85 -15.13 -17.19
N ALA A 76 11.16 -15.04 -16.96
CA ALA A 76 12.15 -14.52 -17.93
C ALA A 76 12.13 -15.27 -19.26
N ALA A 77 12.03 -16.60 -19.23
CA ALA A 77 12.04 -17.42 -20.43
C ALA A 77 10.82 -17.15 -21.33
N ALA A 78 9.62 -17.07 -20.76
CA ALA A 78 8.38 -16.87 -21.52
C ALA A 78 8.31 -15.46 -22.14
N ILE A 79 8.74 -14.44 -21.37
CA ILE A 79 8.80 -13.05 -21.86
C ILE A 79 9.89 -12.91 -22.95
N ALA A 80 11.07 -13.50 -22.73
CA ALA A 80 12.19 -13.40 -23.67
C ALA A 80 11.87 -14.09 -25.01
N THR A 81 11.28 -15.29 -25.00
CA THR A 81 10.87 -15.97 -26.23
C THR A 81 9.89 -15.13 -27.04
N PHE A 82 8.90 -14.51 -26.38
CA PHE A 82 7.93 -13.65 -27.04
C PHE A 82 8.60 -12.43 -27.72
N CYS A 83 9.50 -11.75 -27.02
CA CYS A 83 10.21 -10.57 -27.54
C CYS A 83 11.24 -10.92 -28.64
N GLN A 84 11.90 -12.07 -28.54
CA GLN A 84 12.90 -12.53 -29.54
C GLN A 84 12.29 -12.76 -30.92
N THR A 85 11.00 -13.15 -30.98
CA THR A 85 10.27 -13.26 -32.25
C THR A 85 10.19 -11.93 -33.00
N CYS A 86 10.19 -10.81 -32.28
CA CYS A 86 10.10 -9.47 -32.87
C CYS A 86 11.48 -8.80 -33.03
N HIS A 87 12.49 -9.22 -32.28
CA HIS A 87 13.85 -8.66 -32.30
C HIS A 87 14.92 -9.76 -32.20
N GLY A 88 15.67 -9.98 -33.29
CA GLY A 88 16.71 -11.02 -33.37
C GLY A 88 17.89 -10.85 -32.40
N ASP A 89 18.21 -9.61 -32.01
CA ASP A 89 19.40 -9.29 -31.21
C ASP A 89 19.12 -9.07 -29.70
N GLY A 90 17.87 -9.20 -29.25
CA GLY A 90 17.46 -8.86 -27.88
C GLY A 90 16.81 -7.47 -27.76
N CYS A 91 16.63 -6.96 -26.53
CA CYS A 91 15.93 -5.70 -26.27
C CYS A 91 16.59 -4.52 -27.02
N PRO A 92 15.88 -3.74 -27.87
CA PRO A 92 16.49 -2.62 -28.60
C PRO A 92 17.06 -1.50 -27.70
N SER A 93 16.54 -1.36 -26.48
CA SER A 93 16.98 -0.33 -25.54
C SER A 93 18.26 -0.72 -24.80
N THR A 94 18.37 -1.98 -24.37
CA THR A 94 19.50 -2.43 -23.55
C THR A 94 20.47 -3.36 -24.28
N LYS A 95 20.08 -3.84 -25.47
CA LYS A 95 20.78 -4.87 -26.27
C LYS A 95 21.00 -6.20 -25.54
N ARG A 96 20.31 -6.43 -24.43
CA ARG A 96 20.37 -7.69 -23.65
C ARG A 96 19.03 -8.42 -23.70
N LYS A 97 19.06 -9.75 -23.59
CA LYS A 97 17.87 -10.62 -23.71
C LYS A 97 17.08 -10.77 -22.40
N ASP A 98 17.71 -10.49 -21.27
CA ASP A 98 17.22 -10.65 -19.89
C ASP A 98 16.51 -9.40 -19.34
N ASP A 99 16.77 -8.21 -19.89
CA ASP A 99 16.17 -6.94 -19.43
C ASP A 99 14.70 -6.72 -19.85
N CYS A 100 14.13 -7.60 -20.68
CA CYS A 100 12.78 -7.46 -21.23
C CYS A 100 11.66 -7.40 -20.16
N GLN A 101 11.96 -7.77 -18.92
CA GLN A 101 10.99 -7.77 -17.81
C GLN A 101 10.61 -6.38 -17.30
N SER A 102 11.40 -5.35 -17.63
CA SER A 102 11.28 -4.02 -17.04
C SER A 102 10.55 -2.98 -17.90
N CYS A 103 10.24 -3.31 -19.16
CA CYS A 103 9.64 -2.37 -20.11
C CYS A 103 8.22 -2.78 -20.54
N HIS A 104 7.25 -1.89 -20.40
CA HIS A 104 5.93 -1.96 -21.06
C HIS A 104 6.02 -1.28 -22.43
N HIS A 105 6.17 -2.03 -23.52
CA HIS A 105 6.21 -1.40 -24.85
C HIS A 105 4.80 -1.16 -25.41
N ILE A 106 4.44 0.13 -25.52
CA ILE A 106 3.22 0.68 -26.14
C ILE A 106 3.19 0.51 -27.67
N HIS A 107 4.35 0.43 -28.34
CA HIS A 107 4.42 0.51 -29.81
C HIS A 107 3.77 -0.68 -30.53
N ALA A 108 3.81 -1.88 -29.94
CA ALA A 108 3.17 -3.08 -30.49
C ALA A 108 1.64 -2.97 -30.58
N LEU A 109 1.03 -2.04 -29.83
CA LEU A 109 -0.42 -1.82 -29.79
C LEU A 109 -0.88 -0.67 -30.70
N VAL A 110 0.05 0.16 -31.19
CA VAL A 110 -0.30 1.40 -31.93
C VAL A 110 -0.03 1.26 -33.43
N ASN A 111 1.01 0.52 -33.85
CA ASN A 111 1.26 0.22 -35.26
C ASN A 111 2.17 -1.03 -35.42
N PRO A 112 1.63 -2.22 -35.79
CA PRO A 112 2.40 -3.45 -35.89
C PRO A 112 3.42 -3.47 -37.03
N THR A 113 3.37 -2.51 -37.97
CA THR A 113 4.34 -2.40 -39.08
C THR A 113 5.44 -1.36 -38.82
N LYS A 114 5.36 -0.59 -37.72
CA LYS A 114 6.40 0.37 -37.35
C LYS A 114 7.53 -0.37 -36.64
N THR A 115 8.65 -0.55 -37.33
CA THR A 115 9.88 -1.08 -36.72
C THR A 115 10.24 -0.22 -35.51
N PRO A 116 10.42 -0.81 -34.31
CA PRO A 116 10.83 -0.07 -33.13
C PRO A 116 12.08 0.73 -33.44
N GLN A 117 12.01 2.05 -33.24
CA GLN A 117 13.20 2.87 -33.31
C GLN A 117 14.20 2.27 -32.33
N GLN A 118 15.33 1.76 -32.85
CA GLN A 118 16.47 1.49 -32.01
C GLN A 118 16.83 2.83 -31.37
N SER A 119 16.60 2.97 -30.07
CA SER A 119 17.24 4.03 -29.32
C SER A 119 18.73 3.82 -29.56
N GLY A 120 19.37 4.76 -30.28
CA GLY A 120 20.80 4.73 -30.52
C GLY A 120 21.50 4.38 -29.21
N GLY A 121 22.37 3.38 -29.25
CA GLY A 121 22.98 2.82 -28.04
C GLY A 121 23.45 3.95 -27.15
N VAL A 122 22.84 4.07 -25.97
CA VAL A 122 23.29 5.04 -24.97
C VAL A 122 24.74 4.66 -24.70
N GLU A 123 25.68 5.55 -25.00
CA GLU A 123 27.06 5.37 -24.58
C GLU A 123 27.05 5.03 -23.10
N ASP A 124 27.63 3.89 -22.73
CA ASP A 124 27.81 3.54 -21.32
C ASP A 124 28.86 4.51 -20.76
N ASP A 125 28.37 5.63 -20.25
CA ASP A 125 29.05 6.66 -19.45
C ASP A 125 29.68 6.12 -18.14
N GLY A 126 29.86 4.80 -18.07
CA GLY A 126 30.29 4.05 -16.89
C GLY A 126 29.16 3.82 -15.88
N PHE A 127 27.94 4.28 -16.14
CA PHE A 127 26.82 4.07 -15.23
C PHE A 127 26.56 2.59 -14.98
N LEU A 128 26.49 1.77 -16.04
CA LEU A 128 26.20 0.35 -15.90
C LEU A 128 27.32 -0.38 -15.15
N ALA A 129 28.58 -0.04 -15.46
CA ALA A 129 29.73 -0.56 -14.74
C ALA A 129 29.67 -0.27 -13.23
N ARG A 130 29.27 0.95 -12.83
CA ARG A 130 29.11 1.32 -11.40
C ARG A 130 27.93 0.61 -10.74
N MET A 131 26.83 0.41 -11.47
CA MET A 131 25.71 -0.38 -10.97
C MET A 131 26.12 -1.84 -10.74
N ASP A 132 26.81 -2.47 -11.69
CA ASP A 132 27.27 -3.86 -11.58
C ASP A 132 28.30 -4.05 -10.45
N GLU A 133 29.23 -3.10 -10.28
CA GLU A 133 30.17 -3.05 -9.16
C GLU A 133 29.41 -3.00 -7.82
N GLY A 134 28.42 -2.11 -7.70
CA GLY A 134 27.59 -1.99 -6.50
C GLY A 134 26.82 -3.27 -6.19
N GLU A 135 26.20 -3.90 -7.18
CA GLU A 135 25.47 -5.17 -7.03
C GLU A 135 26.40 -6.33 -6.63
N ALA A 136 27.64 -6.37 -7.15
CA ALA A 136 28.64 -7.35 -6.72
C ALA A 136 29.01 -7.20 -5.24
N HIS A 137 29.19 -5.96 -4.77
CA HIS A 137 29.43 -5.68 -3.35
C HIS A 137 28.23 -6.00 -2.45
N LEU A 138 27.00 -5.77 -2.93
CA LEU A 138 25.78 -6.18 -2.22
C LEU A 138 25.73 -7.70 -2.00
N ARG A 139 26.02 -8.50 -3.04
CA ARG A 139 26.09 -9.96 -2.91
C ARG A 139 27.12 -10.41 -1.87
N GLY A 140 28.25 -9.70 -1.81
CA GLY A 140 29.29 -9.91 -0.79
C GLY A 140 29.00 -9.28 0.57
N ARG A 141 27.84 -8.65 0.78
CA ARG A 141 27.47 -7.89 2.00
C ARG A 141 28.48 -6.79 2.38
N ASN A 142 29.24 -6.27 1.42
CA ASN A 142 30.15 -5.15 1.62
C ASN A 142 29.39 -3.82 1.41
N TRP A 143 28.61 -3.43 2.41
CA TRP A 143 27.68 -2.29 2.31
C TRP A 143 28.37 -0.95 2.01
N ARG A 144 29.59 -0.74 2.53
CA ARG A 144 30.34 0.50 2.31
C ARG A 144 30.80 0.62 0.86
N ALA A 145 31.41 -0.42 0.32
CA ALA A 145 31.84 -0.43 -1.08
C ALA A 145 30.64 -0.37 -2.04
N ALA A 146 29.54 -1.07 -1.72
CA ALA A 146 28.30 -1.00 -2.49
C ALA A 146 27.74 0.43 -2.53
N ARG A 147 27.66 1.12 -1.38
CA ARG A 147 27.21 2.51 -1.28
C ARG A 147 28.07 3.42 -2.16
N ASP A 148 29.40 3.30 -2.06
CA ASP A 148 30.32 4.18 -2.78
C ASP A 148 30.18 4.01 -4.31
N ALA A 149 29.97 2.77 -4.79
CA ALA A 149 29.68 2.47 -6.18
C ALA A 149 28.33 3.05 -6.64
N PHE A 150 27.25 2.85 -5.87
CA PHE A 150 25.94 3.42 -6.21
C PHE A 150 25.91 4.95 -6.13
N GLN A 151 26.69 5.56 -5.23
CA GLN A 151 26.87 7.00 -5.18
C GLN A 151 27.62 7.51 -6.42
N ALA A 152 28.61 6.76 -6.92
CA ALA A 152 29.24 7.06 -8.20
C ALA A 152 28.25 6.95 -9.37
N ALA A 153 27.44 5.89 -9.42
CA ALA A 153 26.39 5.73 -10.43
C ALA A 153 25.37 6.89 -10.40
N ALA A 154 24.93 7.30 -9.21
CA ALA A 154 24.01 8.41 -9.03
C ALA A 154 24.63 9.77 -9.41
N ARG A 155 25.95 9.94 -9.34
CA ARG A 155 26.62 11.15 -9.88
C ARG A 155 26.61 11.20 -11.41
N ILE A 156 26.76 10.05 -12.05
CA ILE A 156 26.72 9.93 -13.52
C ILE A 156 25.29 10.19 -14.02
N ARG A 157 24.29 9.53 -13.41
CA ARG A 157 22.87 9.70 -13.74
C ARG A 157 22.03 10.06 -12.51
N PRO A 158 21.96 11.36 -12.13
CA PRO A 158 21.29 11.81 -10.90
C PRO A 158 19.79 11.56 -10.82
N ASN A 159 19.13 11.26 -11.94
CA ASN A 159 17.70 11.02 -11.98
C ASN A 159 17.35 9.53 -12.11
N GLU A 160 18.33 8.64 -12.14
CA GLU A 160 18.09 7.22 -12.36
C GLU A 160 17.48 6.54 -11.12
N PRO A 161 16.23 6.03 -11.19
CA PRO A 161 15.52 5.54 -10.03
C PRO A 161 16.19 4.34 -9.35
N LEU A 162 16.80 3.46 -10.15
CA LEU A 162 17.45 2.26 -9.62
C LEU A 162 18.67 2.60 -8.76
N ALA A 163 19.54 3.52 -9.23
CA ALA A 163 20.70 3.98 -8.47
C ALA A 163 20.29 4.64 -7.16
N LYS A 164 19.25 5.49 -7.17
CA LYS A 164 18.69 6.10 -5.95
C LYS A 164 18.20 5.06 -4.94
N ARG A 165 17.41 4.08 -5.40
CA ARG A 165 16.89 3.01 -4.52
C ARG A 165 18.02 2.19 -3.89
N ARG A 166 19.04 1.83 -4.68
CA ARG A 166 20.18 1.05 -4.20
C ARG A 166 21.07 1.83 -3.24
N LEU A 167 21.31 3.11 -3.53
CA LEU A 167 22.04 4.00 -2.61
C LEU A 167 21.30 4.07 -1.26
N ALA A 168 20.01 4.40 -1.26
CA ALA A 168 19.20 4.47 -0.04
C ALA A 168 19.18 3.14 0.74
N TYR A 169 19.08 2.01 0.04
CA TYR A 169 19.19 0.68 0.65
C TYR A 169 20.52 0.49 1.37
N THR A 170 21.65 0.80 0.72
CA THR A 170 22.99 0.66 1.34
C THR A 170 23.22 1.63 2.49
N GLU A 171 22.72 2.85 2.38
CA GLU A 171 22.79 3.85 3.46
C GLU A 171 22.03 3.38 4.69
N ARG A 172 20.82 2.82 4.53
CA ARG A 172 20.05 2.23 5.65
C ARG A 172 20.75 1.02 6.28
N ARG A 173 21.39 0.17 5.47
CA ARG A 173 22.20 -0.95 6.01
C ARG A 173 23.39 -0.47 6.84
N LEU A 174 24.00 0.65 6.48
CA LEU A 174 25.13 1.24 7.20
C LEU A 174 24.67 2.05 8.43
N ASN A 175 23.54 2.73 8.32
CA ASN A 175 22.93 3.53 9.37
C ASN A 175 21.40 3.35 9.35
N PRO A 176 20.84 2.47 10.20
CA PRO A 176 19.41 2.19 10.23
C PRO A 176 18.58 3.32 10.86
N SER A 177 19.21 4.43 11.25
CA SER A 177 18.51 5.58 11.82
C SER A 177 17.50 6.13 10.82
N LEU A 178 16.25 6.21 11.25
CA LEU A 178 15.16 6.80 10.49
C LEU A 178 14.69 8.06 11.22
N PRO A 179 14.65 9.23 10.57
CA PRO A 179 14.19 10.45 11.23
C PRO A 179 12.82 10.28 11.91
N GLY A 180 12.76 10.59 13.20
CA GLY A 180 11.55 10.42 14.03
C GLY A 180 11.37 9.02 14.64
N PHE A 181 12.30 8.10 14.39
CA PHE A 181 12.30 6.75 14.93
C PHE A 181 13.63 6.37 15.57
N GLU A 182 13.55 5.51 16.57
CA GLU A 182 14.66 4.77 17.17
C GLU A 182 14.52 3.31 16.76
N ALA A 183 15.49 2.77 16.02
CA ALA A 183 15.46 1.36 15.60
C ALA A 183 15.62 0.42 16.81
N VAL A 184 14.86 -0.68 16.82
CA VAL A 184 14.94 -1.71 17.86
C VAL A 184 15.71 -2.90 17.30
N GLY A 185 16.91 -3.14 17.85
CA GLY A 185 17.79 -4.21 17.39
C GLY A 185 18.39 -3.95 16.00
N THR A 186 18.81 -5.02 15.33
CA THR A 186 19.51 -4.95 14.02
C THR A 186 18.74 -5.63 12.89
N ALA A 187 17.55 -6.18 13.18
CA ALA A 187 16.73 -6.85 12.19
C ALA A 187 16.14 -5.82 11.21
N ALA A 188 16.32 -6.07 9.92
CA ALA A 188 15.84 -5.20 8.86
C ALA A 188 15.22 -6.03 7.73
N ASP A 189 14.31 -5.41 7.01
CA ASP A 189 13.70 -5.99 5.83
C ASP A 189 14.74 -6.23 4.72
N GLU A 190 14.65 -7.39 4.06
CA GLU A 190 15.67 -7.80 3.09
C GLU A 190 15.60 -7.00 1.79
N GLU A 191 14.42 -6.52 1.42
CA GLU A 191 14.20 -5.76 0.18
C GLU A 191 14.51 -4.28 0.37
N THR A 192 14.04 -3.70 1.46
CA THR A 192 14.09 -2.25 1.69
C THR A 192 15.21 -1.81 2.64
N ALA A 193 15.80 -2.72 3.42
CA ALA A 193 16.70 -2.43 4.54
C ALA A 193 16.08 -1.54 5.65
N LEU A 194 14.76 -1.43 5.69
CA LEU A 194 14.06 -0.74 6.77
C LEU A 194 14.08 -1.60 8.04
N PRO A 195 14.35 -1.02 9.23
CA PRO A 195 14.23 -1.74 10.50
C PRO A 195 12.86 -2.41 10.65
N LEU A 196 12.83 -3.66 11.12
CA LEU A 196 11.54 -4.36 11.32
C LEU A 196 10.76 -3.80 12.50
N GLU A 197 11.46 -3.29 13.50
CA GLU A 197 10.91 -2.73 14.73
C GLU A 197 11.53 -1.38 15.02
N VAL A 198 10.69 -0.41 15.38
CA VAL A 198 11.11 0.95 15.72
C VAL A 198 10.30 1.45 16.92
N ARG A 199 10.79 2.51 17.55
CA ARG A 199 10.05 3.31 18.52
C ARG A 199 9.94 4.74 18.03
N VAL A 200 8.79 5.39 18.23
CA VAL A 200 8.67 6.83 17.99
C VAL A 200 9.63 7.57 18.91
N ALA A 201 10.54 8.34 18.32
CA ALA A 201 11.64 8.99 19.04
C ALA A 201 11.10 9.88 20.17
N GLY A 202 11.67 9.75 21.37
CA GLY A 202 11.27 10.53 22.56
C GLY A 202 9.92 10.16 23.19
N LEU A 203 9.11 9.30 22.57
CA LEU A 203 7.84 8.80 23.12
C LEU A 203 7.84 7.30 23.39
N GLY A 204 8.76 6.55 22.78
CA GLY A 204 8.90 5.12 23.01
C GLY A 204 7.79 4.24 22.43
N ILE A 205 6.84 4.82 21.69
CA ILE A 205 5.68 4.13 21.09
C ILE A 205 6.19 3.06 20.11
N PRO A 206 5.96 1.77 20.36
CA PRO A 206 6.49 0.70 19.51
C PRO A 206 5.70 0.60 18.19
N MET A 207 6.43 0.48 17.09
CA MET A 207 5.87 0.27 15.75
C MET A 207 6.63 -0.85 15.03
N ARG A 208 5.94 -1.54 14.11
CA ARG A 208 6.51 -2.60 13.28
C ARG A 208 6.31 -2.30 11.80
N LEU A 209 7.29 -2.67 10.99
CA LEU A 209 7.21 -2.55 9.54
C LEU A 209 6.21 -3.57 8.98
N VAL A 210 5.23 -3.06 8.24
CA VAL A 210 4.44 -3.81 7.28
C VAL A 210 5.12 -3.66 5.91
N ARG A 211 5.52 -4.79 5.31
CA ARG A 211 6.35 -4.81 4.08
C ARG A 211 5.64 -4.32 2.83
N GLY A 212 4.32 -4.13 2.88
CA GLY A 212 3.51 -3.87 1.69
C GLY A 212 3.36 -5.12 0.81
N GLY A 213 2.64 -4.98 -0.30
CA GLY A 213 2.36 -6.08 -1.22
C GLY A 213 0.88 -6.25 -1.53
N ALA A 214 0.57 -7.30 -2.29
CA ALA A 214 -0.80 -7.69 -2.58
C ALA A 214 -1.41 -8.41 -1.38
N CYS A 215 -2.68 -8.13 -1.09
CA CYS A 215 -3.40 -8.65 0.05
C CYS A 215 -4.89 -8.70 -0.27
N ASP A 216 -5.55 -9.79 0.11
CA ASP A 216 -6.99 -9.94 -0.06
C ASP A 216 -7.73 -9.36 1.15
N ILE A 217 -8.68 -8.47 0.86
CA ILE A 217 -9.55 -7.82 1.86
C ILE A 217 -11.02 -8.02 1.48
N GLY A 218 -11.92 -7.74 2.41
CA GLY A 218 -13.34 -7.98 2.23
C GLY A 218 -13.75 -9.43 2.44
N SER A 219 -15.00 -9.72 2.14
CA SER A 219 -15.61 -11.02 2.40
C SER A 219 -16.91 -11.17 1.60
N ASP A 220 -17.09 -12.33 0.99
CA ASP A 220 -18.31 -12.67 0.26
C ASP A 220 -19.46 -13.11 1.20
N THR A 221 -19.20 -13.18 2.51
CA THR A 221 -20.18 -13.61 3.53
C THR A 221 -20.64 -12.48 4.44
N TYR A 222 -19.94 -11.33 4.45
CA TYR A 222 -20.31 -10.16 5.23
C TYR A 222 -20.79 -9.04 4.29
N PRO A 223 -22.10 -8.73 4.23
CA PRO A 223 -22.64 -7.75 3.28
C PRO A 223 -21.97 -6.35 3.33
N GLY A 224 -21.50 -5.92 4.49
CA GLY A 224 -20.79 -4.64 4.65
C GLY A 224 -19.37 -4.64 4.08
N ALA A 225 -18.82 -5.80 3.74
CA ALA A 225 -17.45 -6.03 3.27
C ALA A 225 -17.41 -6.86 1.96
N ASP A 226 -18.55 -7.04 1.31
CA ASP A 226 -18.69 -7.73 0.02
C ASP A 226 -18.34 -6.79 -1.14
N PRO A 227 -17.54 -7.21 -2.14
CA PRO A 227 -16.91 -8.53 -2.29
C PRO A 227 -15.51 -8.64 -1.68
N ALA A 228 -15.05 -9.88 -1.51
CA ALA A 228 -13.63 -10.15 -1.35
C ALA A 228 -12.86 -9.74 -2.62
N HIS A 229 -11.75 -9.03 -2.46
CA HIS A 229 -10.94 -8.53 -3.56
C HIS A 229 -9.50 -8.23 -3.12
N THR A 230 -8.58 -8.22 -4.08
CA THR A 230 -7.16 -7.95 -3.82
C THR A 230 -6.86 -6.46 -3.91
N VAL A 231 -6.15 -5.94 -2.90
CA VAL A 231 -5.56 -4.59 -2.89
C VAL A 231 -4.03 -4.69 -2.83
N ARG A 232 -3.35 -3.60 -3.19
CA ARG A 232 -1.90 -3.47 -3.00
C ARG A 232 -1.59 -2.32 -2.05
N ILE A 233 -0.98 -2.64 -0.92
CA ILE A 233 -0.52 -1.67 0.08
C ILE A 233 0.98 -1.40 -0.08
N GLN A 234 1.41 -0.17 0.17
CA GLN A 234 2.82 0.20 0.22
C GLN A 234 3.43 -0.19 1.58
N PRO A 235 4.76 -0.30 1.71
CA PRO A 235 5.38 -0.47 3.01
C PRO A 235 5.08 0.71 3.95
N PHE A 236 4.78 0.41 5.21
CA PHE A 236 4.52 1.42 6.24
C PHE A 236 4.80 0.85 7.63
N TYR A 237 4.99 1.72 8.62
CA TYR A 237 5.04 1.32 10.02
C TYR A 237 3.65 1.43 10.63
N LEU A 238 3.23 0.39 11.34
CA LEU A 238 2.00 0.37 12.13
C LEU A 238 2.34 0.21 13.62
N GLY A 239 1.59 0.86 14.49
CA GLY A 239 1.70 0.69 15.94
C GLY A 239 1.55 -0.78 16.32
N THR A 240 2.46 -1.30 17.16
CA THR A 240 2.40 -2.68 17.65
C THR A 240 1.12 -2.95 18.43
N TYR A 241 0.63 -1.91 19.11
CA TYR A 241 -0.57 -1.88 19.93
C TYR A 241 -1.47 -0.70 19.53
N GLU A 242 -2.69 -0.69 20.07
CA GLU A 242 -3.52 0.52 20.15
C GLU A 242 -2.77 1.62 20.94
N ILE A 243 -3.05 2.89 20.64
CA ILE A 243 -2.51 4.01 21.44
C ILE A 243 -3.05 3.89 22.86
N THR A 244 -2.14 3.82 23.82
CA THR A 244 -2.47 3.70 25.23
C THR A 244 -2.87 5.05 25.84
N GLN A 245 -3.52 5.01 27.00
CA GLN A 245 -3.88 6.21 27.75
C GLN A 245 -2.64 7.03 28.16
N ALA A 246 -1.50 6.39 28.46
CA ALA A 246 -0.26 7.11 28.76
C ALA A 246 0.31 7.82 27.53
N GLU A 247 0.33 7.15 26.38
CA GLU A 247 0.82 7.75 25.11
C GLU A 247 -0.10 8.88 24.66
N TRP A 248 -1.42 8.68 24.76
CA TRP A 248 -2.42 9.73 24.54
C TRP A 248 -2.15 10.95 25.40
N ALA A 249 -2.00 10.76 26.71
CA ALA A 249 -1.73 11.83 27.66
C ALA A 249 -0.43 12.57 27.35
N ALA A 250 0.65 11.85 27.03
CA ALA A 250 1.95 12.42 26.69
C ALA A 250 1.87 13.36 25.48
N VAL A 251 1.14 12.96 24.43
CA VAL A 251 0.97 13.77 23.21
C VAL A 251 -0.04 14.90 23.42
N MET A 252 -1.18 14.63 24.07
CA MET A 252 -2.26 15.60 24.17
C MET A 252 -2.08 16.62 25.29
N GLY A 253 -1.27 16.30 26.31
CA GLY A 253 -1.00 17.17 27.46
C GLY A 253 -2.11 17.13 28.52
N THR A 254 -2.82 16.01 28.67
CA THR A 254 -4.01 15.90 29.54
C THR A 254 -3.72 15.40 30.96
N GLY A 255 -2.46 15.34 31.38
CA GLY A 255 -2.04 14.81 32.70
C GLY A 255 -1.87 13.29 32.73
N ALA A 256 -1.26 12.76 33.80
CA ALA A 256 -0.93 11.33 33.89
C ALA A 256 -2.19 10.45 34.00
N SER A 257 -2.24 9.34 33.24
CA SER A 257 -3.26 8.31 33.41
C SER A 257 -2.87 7.33 34.53
N GLN A 258 -3.82 7.00 35.40
CA GLN A 258 -3.65 5.99 36.45
C GLN A 258 -3.43 4.58 35.87
N ASN A 259 -3.93 4.31 34.66
CA ASN A 259 -3.85 3.00 33.99
C ASN A 259 -3.16 3.13 32.63
N GLY A 260 -1.87 3.47 32.64
CA GLY A 260 -1.12 3.85 31.44
C GLY A 260 -1.04 2.82 30.32
N LYS A 261 -1.32 1.54 30.57
CA LYS A 261 -1.30 0.46 29.56
C LYS A 261 -2.66 0.11 28.94
N LEU A 262 -3.76 0.67 29.44
CA LEU A 262 -5.05 0.50 28.79
C LEU A 262 -5.07 1.29 27.47
N PRO A 263 -5.78 0.82 26.43
CA PRO A 263 -6.01 1.62 25.24
C PRO A 263 -6.75 2.91 25.62
N ALA A 264 -6.40 3.99 24.92
CA ALA A 264 -7.18 5.22 24.98
C ALA A 264 -8.52 4.99 24.27
N GLY A 265 -9.62 5.22 24.99
CA GLY A 265 -10.99 5.11 24.48
C GLY A 265 -11.71 6.47 24.51
N SER A 266 -12.98 6.50 24.11
CA SER A 266 -13.76 7.76 24.01
C SER A 266 -13.12 8.79 23.05
N ILE A 267 -12.40 8.31 22.05
CA ILE A 267 -11.74 9.11 21.03
C ILE A 267 -12.71 9.26 19.85
N SER A 268 -12.93 10.49 19.39
CA SER A 268 -13.54 10.72 18.08
C SER A 268 -12.47 10.74 17.00
N TRP A 269 -12.85 10.53 15.74
CA TRP A 269 -11.92 10.62 14.62
C TRP A 269 -11.23 12.00 14.58
N GLN A 270 -11.97 13.07 14.89
CA GLN A 270 -11.42 14.43 14.96
C GLN A 270 -10.35 14.58 16.05
N ASP A 271 -10.50 13.90 17.19
CA ASP A 271 -9.46 13.88 18.23
C ASP A 271 -8.26 13.06 17.81
N ALA A 272 -8.47 11.92 17.15
CA ALA A 272 -7.38 11.12 16.63
C ALA A 272 -6.53 11.93 15.63
N GLN A 273 -7.17 12.75 14.79
CA GLN A 273 -6.47 13.71 13.93
C GLN A 273 -5.75 14.82 14.72
N ALA A 274 -6.33 15.31 15.83
CA ALA A 274 -5.66 16.27 16.69
C ALA A 274 -4.41 15.69 17.38
N PHE A 275 -4.49 14.44 17.83
CA PHE A 275 -3.36 13.67 18.34
C PHE A 275 -2.28 13.55 17.27
N VAL A 276 -2.64 13.12 16.06
CA VAL A 276 -1.70 12.98 14.93
C VAL A 276 -1.01 14.30 14.59
N ARG A 277 -1.75 15.43 14.54
CA ARG A 277 -1.16 16.75 14.28
C ARG A 277 -0.14 17.13 15.35
N LYS A 278 -0.50 17.03 16.63
CA LYS A 278 0.42 17.33 17.74
C LYS A 278 1.65 16.41 17.74
N LEU A 279 1.47 15.15 17.38
CA LEU A 279 2.58 14.20 17.27
C LEU A 279 3.54 14.62 16.14
N ASN A 280 3.00 14.97 14.97
CA ASN A 280 3.77 15.41 13.82
C ASN A 280 4.54 16.73 14.06
N GLU A 281 4.03 17.61 14.92
CA GLU A 281 4.74 18.84 15.34
C GLU A 281 5.93 18.55 16.27
N ARG A 282 5.89 17.43 17.01
CA ARG A 282 6.89 17.10 18.04
C ARG A 282 8.01 16.18 17.54
N VAL A 283 7.69 15.29 16.60
CA VAL A 283 8.61 14.25 16.15
C VAL A 283 9.29 14.67 14.85
N PRO A 284 10.65 14.64 14.77
CA PRO A 284 11.37 14.97 13.55
C PRO A 284 10.83 14.20 12.34
N SER A 285 10.67 14.90 11.22
CA SER A 285 10.17 14.35 9.95
C SER A 285 8.76 13.75 9.99
N GLY A 286 7.98 13.98 11.07
CA GLY A 286 6.52 13.77 11.17
C GLY A 286 5.94 12.64 10.32
N GLY A 287 4.81 12.90 9.64
CA GLY A 287 4.20 11.97 8.69
C GLY A 287 3.39 10.82 9.32
N PHE A 288 3.15 10.87 10.63
CA PHE A 288 2.20 9.97 11.28
C PHE A 288 0.77 10.27 10.83
N ARG A 289 -0.06 9.23 10.84
CA ARG A 289 -1.46 9.23 10.39
C ARG A 289 -2.23 8.06 11.01
N LEU A 290 -3.53 8.01 10.76
CA LEU A 290 -4.31 6.79 10.90
C LEU A 290 -3.98 5.83 9.74
N PRO A 291 -4.05 4.50 9.94
CA PRO A 291 -4.01 3.55 8.83
C PRO A 291 -5.26 3.71 7.96
N SER A 292 -5.16 3.39 6.67
CA SER A 292 -6.37 3.15 5.87
C SER A 292 -7.04 1.85 6.32
N GLU A 293 -8.31 1.68 5.96
CA GLU A 293 -9.05 0.46 6.26
C GLU A 293 -8.40 -0.78 5.60
N ALA A 294 -7.81 -0.60 4.41
CA ALA A 294 -7.10 -1.65 3.70
C ALA A 294 -5.77 -2.02 4.39
N GLU A 295 -4.98 -1.02 4.78
CA GLU A 295 -3.75 -1.22 5.54
C GLU A 295 -4.01 -1.94 6.86
N TRP A 296 -5.07 -1.54 7.55
CA TRP A 296 -5.49 -2.16 8.80
C TRP A 296 -5.88 -3.63 8.60
N GLU A 297 -6.73 -3.93 7.61
CA GLU A 297 -7.22 -5.30 7.39
C GLU A 297 -6.10 -6.26 6.98
N CYS A 298 -5.22 -5.81 6.09
CA CYS A 298 -4.05 -6.58 5.68
C CYS A 298 -3.14 -6.87 6.88
N SER A 299 -2.95 -5.88 7.75
CA SER A 299 -2.16 -6.05 8.97
C SER A 299 -2.83 -6.98 9.97
N ALA A 300 -4.17 -6.96 10.08
CA ALA A 300 -4.93 -7.85 10.96
C ALA A 300 -4.87 -9.30 10.49
N ARG A 301 -5.04 -9.54 9.18
CA ARG A 301 -4.94 -10.87 8.55
C ARG A 301 -3.53 -11.43 8.59
N ALA A 302 -2.51 -10.57 8.42
CA ALA A 302 -1.09 -10.93 8.46
C ALA A 302 -0.71 -12.13 7.54
N GLY A 303 -1.40 -12.26 6.40
CA GLY A 303 -1.19 -13.36 5.44
C GLY A 303 -1.63 -14.74 5.94
N ALA A 304 -2.39 -14.82 7.03
CA ALA A 304 -2.88 -16.07 7.61
C ALA A 304 -4.41 -16.13 7.64
N ALA A 305 -4.93 -17.35 7.75
CA ALA A 305 -6.33 -17.56 8.10
C ALA A 305 -6.60 -17.04 9.52
N PRO A 306 -7.86 -16.66 9.84
CA PRO A 306 -8.24 -16.35 11.20
C PRO A 306 -7.86 -17.50 12.15
N PRO A 307 -7.42 -17.22 13.38
CA PRO A 307 -7.01 -18.27 14.31
C PRO A 307 -8.19 -19.16 14.70
N ASP A 308 -7.94 -20.46 14.88
CA ASP A 308 -8.93 -21.47 15.26
C ASP A 308 -9.68 -21.16 16.57
N THR A 309 -9.13 -20.28 17.41
CA THR A 309 -9.75 -19.84 18.66
C THR A 309 -9.56 -18.34 18.84
N LEU A 310 -10.61 -17.57 18.58
CA LEU A 310 -10.62 -16.11 18.67
C LEU A 310 -10.14 -15.59 20.04
N ALA A 311 -10.51 -16.25 21.14
CA ALA A 311 -10.13 -15.87 22.50
C ALA A 311 -8.61 -15.90 22.77
N ARG A 312 -7.81 -16.52 21.90
CA ARG A 312 -6.33 -16.48 22.02
C ARG A 312 -5.72 -15.17 21.54
N VAL A 313 -6.46 -14.40 20.74
CA VAL A 313 -5.94 -13.21 20.03
C VAL A 313 -6.81 -11.97 20.19
N ALA A 314 -8.03 -12.10 20.73
CA ALA A 314 -9.00 -11.01 20.76
C ALA A 314 -9.72 -10.85 22.10
N TRP A 315 -10.02 -9.58 22.43
CA TRP A 315 -10.81 -9.19 23.59
C TRP A 315 -12.23 -8.77 23.18
N PHE A 316 -13.22 -9.56 23.56
CA PHE A 316 -14.64 -9.35 23.24
C PHE A 316 -15.53 -9.68 24.46
N LYS A 317 -16.84 -9.45 24.36
CA LYS A 317 -17.78 -9.49 25.51
C LYS A 317 -17.67 -10.75 26.36
N ASP A 318 -17.54 -11.90 25.72
CA ASP A 318 -17.49 -13.21 26.39
C ASP A 318 -16.07 -13.80 26.43
N SER A 319 -15.04 -13.00 26.10
CA SER A 319 -13.65 -13.39 26.30
C SER A 319 -13.31 -13.35 27.79
N THR A 320 -13.57 -14.45 28.49
CA THR A 320 -12.93 -14.68 29.79
C THR A 320 -11.45 -14.95 29.53
N LEU A 321 -10.56 -14.34 30.32
CA LEU A 321 -9.15 -14.74 30.38
C LEU A 321 -9.10 -16.27 30.45
N ALA A 322 -8.63 -16.94 29.40
CA ALA A 322 -8.01 -18.23 29.61
C ALA A 322 -6.85 -17.93 30.58
N PRO A 323 -6.85 -18.50 31.80
CA PRO A 323 -5.83 -18.17 32.77
C PRO A 323 -4.46 -18.45 32.14
N ARG A 324 -3.58 -17.44 32.13
CA ARG A 324 -2.16 -17.75 31.94
C ARG A 324 -1.78 -18.67 33.11
N PRO A 325 -0.98 -19.73 32.90
CA PRO A 325 -0.63 -20.68 33.96
C PRO A 325 -0.01 -20.03 35.21
N ASP A 326 0.48 -18.80 35.07
CA ASP A 326 1.27 -18.02 36.01
C ASP A 326 0.60 -16.73 36.52
N ALA A 327 -0.67 -16.45 36.17
CA ALA A 327 -1.34 -15.21 36.57
C ALA A 327 -2.61 -15.46 37.41
N PRO A 328 -2.77 -14.80 38.58
CA PRO A 328 -3.99 -14.92 39.37
C PRO A 328 -5.20 -14.37 38.60
N PHE A 329 -6.29 -15.13 38.63
CA PHE A 329 -7.59 -14.73 38.05
C PHE A 329 -8.09 -13.46 38.74
N GLN A 330 -8.17 -12.36 37.99
CA GLN A 330 -8.86 -11.15 38.40
C GLN A 330 -10.30 -11.24 37.87
N PRO A 331 -11.35 -10.99 38.69
CA PRO A 331 -12.71 -10.84 38.17
C PRO A 331 -12.73 -9.65 37.22
N VAL A 332 -12.71 -9.94 35.93
CA VAL A 332 -12.66 -8.91 34.89
C VAL A 332 -14.08 -8.42 34.65
N ASP A 333 -14.30 -7.11 34.76
CA ASP A 333 -15.49 -6.51 34.17
C ASP A 333 -15.47 -6.86 32.67
N SER A 334 -16.38 -7.75 32.25
CA SER A 334 -16.52 -8.19 30.86
C SER A 334 -16.80 -7.03 29.89
N TYR A 335 -17.13 -5.84 30.41
CA TYR A 335 -17.44 -4.64 29.63
C TYR A 335 -16.37 -3.55 29.75
N ALA A 336 -15.09 -3.90 29.90
CA ALA A 336 -14.00 -2.93 30.00
C ALA A 336 -12.82 -3.28 29.08
N PRO A 337 -12.03 -2.28 28.64
CA PRO A 337 -10.81 -2.55 27.88
C PRO A 337 -9.79 -3.30 28.74
N ARG A 338 -8.83 -3.97 28.08
CA ARG A 338 -7.72 -4.69 28.71
C ARG A 338 -6.40 -3.99 28.42
N PRO A 339 -5.36 -4.20 29.26
CA PRO A 339 -4.02 -3.72 28.93
C PRO A 339 -3.58 -4.28 27.58
N VAL A 340 -3.00 -3.42 26.75
CA VAL A 340 -2.52 -3.80 25.42
C VAL A 340 -1.45 -4.90 25.52
N GLY A 341 -1.38 -5.78 24.53
CA GLY A 341 -0.45 -6.91 24.49
C GLY A 341 -0.79 -8.03 25.47
N GLY A 342 -2.05 -8.09 25.92
CA GLY A 342 -2.51 -9.08 26.88
C GLY A 342 -2.68 -10.50 26.29
N LEU A 343 -2.86 -10.61 24.97
CA LEU A 343 -3.07 -11.87 24.23
C LEU A 343 -1.94 -12.14 23.23
N ALA A 344 -2.07 -13.19 22.42
CA ALA A 344 -1.08 -13.51 21.39
C ALA A 344 -1.15 -12.51 20.23
N ALA A 345 0.02 -12.13 19.72
CA ALA A 345 0.12 -11.37 18.47
C ALA A 345 -0.24 -12.24 17.26
N ASN A 346 -0.60 -11.59 16.15
CA ASN A 346 -0.72 -12.24 14.85
C ASN A 346 0.66 -12.57 14.25
N ALA A 347 0.67 -13.20 13.06
CA ALA A 347 1.89 -13.66 12.39
C ALA A 347 2.90 -12.54 12.06
N TRP A 348 2.48 -11.27 12.04
CA TRP A 348 3.35 -10.12 11.82
C TRP A 348 3.80 -9.43 13.11
N GLY A 349 3.33 -9.90 14.27
CA GLY A 349 3.69 -9.38 15.58
C GLY A 349 2.82 -8.21 16.05
N PHE A 350 1.65 -8.00 15.47
CA PHE A 350 0.67 -7.02 15.94
C PHE A 350 -0.27 -7.65 16.98
N PHE A 351 -0.53 -6.92 18.05
CA PHE A 351 -1.41 -7.32 19.14
C PHE A 351 -2.72 -6.56 19.08
N ASP A 352 -3.77 -7.14 19.65
CA ASP A 352 -5.07 -6.51 19.83
C ASP A 352 -5.64 -5.97 18.50
N MET A 353 -5.28 -6.59 17.36
CA MET A 353 -5.88 -6.26 16.06
C MET A 353 -7.35 -6.68 15.98
N LEU A 354 -7.83 -7.48 16.93
CA LEU A 354 -9.21 -7.93 17.02
C LEU A 354 -9.67 -7.72 18.46
N GLY A 355 -10.78 -7.02 18.64
CA GLY A 355 -11.33 -6.70 19.96
C GLY A 355 -10.60 -5.57 20.67
N ASN A 356 -10.81 -5.49 21.98
CA ASN A 356 -10.37 -4.42 22.88
C ASN A 356 -11.04 -3.08 22.55
N VAL A 357 -10.51 -2.26 21.64
CA VAL A 357 -11.23 -1.08 21.15
C VAL A 357 -11.33 -1.07 19.63
N TRP A 358 -12.45 -0.57 19.12
CA TRP A 358 -12.59 -0.22 17.72
C TRP A 358 -11.56 0.82 17.34
N GLU A 359 -10.84 0.59 16.25
CA GLU A 359 -9.75 1.48 15.81
C GLU A 359 -10.20 2.36 14.65
N TRP A 360 -10.13 3.69 14.83
CA TRP A 360 -10.37 4.63 13.74
C TRP A 360 -9.36 4.46 12.60
N THR A 361 -9.87 4.49 11.37
CA THR A 361 -9.06 4.54 10.13
C THR A 361 -9.17 5.91 9.46
N SER A 362 -8.31 6.20 8.49
CA SER A 362 -8.45 7.40 7.64
C SER A 362 -9.62 7.30 6.65
N SER A 363 -10.07 6.08 6.35
CA SER A 363 -11.03 5.79 5.29
C SER A 363 -12.44 6.27 5.62
N ARG A 364 -13.05 6.96 4.66
CA ARG A 364 -14.50 7.18 4.56
C ARG A 364 -15.20 5.85 4.30
N LEU A 365 -16.41 5.68 4.85
CA LEU A 365 -17.22 4.53 4.47
C LEU A 365 -17.62 4.66 2.99
N ALA A 366 -17.15 3.73 2.18
CA ALA A 366 -17.50 3.57 0.77
C ALA A 366 -17.78 2.09 0.46
N PRO A 367 -18.57 1.79 -0.60
CA PRO A 367 -18.73 0.42 -1.07
C PRO A 367 -17.40 -0.22 -1.45
N TYR A 368 -17.36 -1.55 -1.36
CA TYR A 368 -16.28 -2.33 -1.99
C TYR A 368 -16.61 -2.60 -3.46
N PRO A 369 -15.60 -2.84 -4.31
CA PRO A 369 -14.16 -2.94 -4.02
C PRO A 369 -13.48 -1.66 -3.52
N TYR A 370 -12.40 -1.80 -2.75
CA TYR A 370 -11.59 -0.69 -2.25
C TYR A 370 -10.76 -0.07 -3.39
N ASP A 371 -10.89 1.24 -3.58
CA ASP A 371 -10.04 2.02 -4.48
C ASP A 371 -9.42 3.19 -3.72
N ALA A 372 -8.09 3.21 -3.58
CA ALA A 372 -7.37 4.30 -2.92
C ALA A 372 -7.51 5.66 -3.65
N ARG A 373 -7.95 5.66 -4.91
CA ARG A 373 -8.05 6.85 -5.77
C ARG A 373 -9.40 7.56 -5.69
N ASP A 374 -10.40 6.96 -5.05
CA ASP A 374 -11.75 7.52 -4.98
C ASP A 374 -11.91 8.64 -3.93
N GLY A 375 -10.80 9.03 -3.29
CA GLY A 375 -10.77 10.07 -2.28
C GLY A 375 -11.26 9.61 -0.90
N ARG A 376 -11.48 8.31 -0.67
CA ARG A 376 -11.87 7.77 0.65
C ARG A 376 -10.87 8.07 1.75
N GLU A 377 -9.61 8.33 1.44
CA GLU A 377 -8.58 8.71 2.43
C GLU A 377 -8.50 10.23 2.69
N SER A 378 -9.35 11.04 2.04
CA SER A 378 -9.37 12.48 2.28
C SER A 378 -9.90 12.79 3.68
N ALA A 379 -9.11 13.57 4.42
CA ALA A 379 -9.43 14.02 5.77
C ALA A 379 -10.59 15.03 5.82
N GLU A 380 -11.04 15.55 4.68
CA GLU A 380 -12.09 16.57 4.62
C GLU A 380 -13.50 15.99 4.86
N GLY A 381 -14.45 16.87 5.15
CA GLY A 381 -15.88 16.55 5.27
C GLY A 381 -16.29 15.82 6.54
N ASP A 382 -17.53 16.09 6.98
CA ASP A 382 -18.19 15.42 8.11
C ASP A 382 -18.95 14.17 7.62
N VAL A 383 -18.20 13.18 7.11
CA VAL A 383 -18.76 11.93 6.59
C VAL A 383 -18.28 10.73 7.42
N PRO A 384 -19.12 9.68 7.58
CA PRO A 384 -18.76 8.52 8.38
C PRO A 384 -17.38 7.95 8.02
N ARG A 385 -16.59 7.65 9.05
CA ARG A 385 -15.26 7.07 8.94
C ARG A 385 -15.31 5.63 9.43
N VAL A 386 -14.54 4.77 8.79
CA VAL A 386 -14.51 3.34 9.10
C VAL A 386 -13.76 3.10 10.41
N LEU A 387 -14.34 2.27 11.28
CA LEU A 387 -13.65 1.63 12.39
C LEU A 387 -13.51 0.14 12.14
N ARG A 388 -12.42 -0.44 12.64
CA ARG A 388 -12.08 -1.85 12.46
C ARG A 388 -11.79 -2.55 13.79
N GLY A 389 -11.81 -3.89 13.77
CA GLY A 389 -11.32 -4.74 14.86
C GLY A 389 -12.37 -5.31 15.79
N GLY A 390 -13.44 -4.56 16.08
CA GLY A 390 -14.33 -4.90 17.19
C GLY A 390 -13.82 -4.36 18.52
N GLY A 391 -14.69 -4.31 19.52
CA GLY A 391 -14.36 -3.85 20.87
C GLY A 391 -14.65 -4.90 21.95
N PHE A 392 -14.22 -4.60 23.17
CA PHE A 392 -14.41 -5.46 24.35
C PHE A 392 -15.88 -5.77 24.67
N ALA A 393 -16.83 -5.00 24.14
CA ALA A 393 -18.26 -5.17 24.39
C ALA A 393 -19.00 -5.92 23.26
N ASP A 394 -18.29 -6.27 22.19
CA ASP A 394 -18.87 -6.89 21.01
C ASP A 394 -18.95 -8.42 21.14
N ALA A 395 -19.86 -9.01 20.37
CA ALA A 395 -19.97 -10.46 20.25
C ALA A 395 -18.85 -11.03 19.36
N ALA A 396 -18.53 -12.31 19.52
CA ALA A 396 -17.43 -12.95 18.79
C ALA A 396 -17.58 -12.83 17.25
N GLU A 397 -18.81 -12.81 16.75
CA GLU A 397 -19.14 -12.80 15.32
C GLU A 397 -18.82 -11.46 14.63
N THR A 398 -18.76 -10.36 15.39
CA THR A 398 -18.42 -9.03 14.87
C THR A 398 -16.95 -8.68 15.04
N VAL A 399 -16.21 -9.49 15.79
CA VAL A 399 -14.76 -9.36 16.02
C VAL A 399 -14.01 -10.15 14.94
N HIS A 400 -13.97 -9.56 13.75
CA HIS A 400 -13.43 -10.19 12.55
C HIS A 400 -12.64 -9.17 11.69
N PRO A 401 -11.53 -9.56 11.02
CA PRO A 401 -10.73 -8.61 10.22
C PRO A 401 -11.51 -7.84 9.16
N SER A 402 -12.49 -8.50 8.52
CA SER A 402 -13.33 -7.91 7.47
C SER A 402 -14.51 -7.11 8.02
N HIS A 403 -14.79 -7.15 9.32
CA HIS A 403 -15.95 -6.42 9.85
C HIS A 403 -15.68 -4.92 9.78
N ARG A 404 -16.62 -4.19 9.17
CA ARG A 404 -16.54 -2.75 8.96
C ARG A 404 -17.65 -2.09 9.77
N HIS A 405 -17.26 -1.35 10.80
CA HIS A 405 -18.14 -0.42 11.46
C HIS A 405 -17.85 1.01 10.96
N SER A 406 -18.76 1.94 11.17
CA SER A 406 -18.51 3.34 10.82
C SER A 406 -19.28 4.27 11.72
N GLU A 407 -18.68 5.40 12.04
CA GLU A 407 -19.31 6.43 12.86
C GLU A 407 -19.00 7.82 12.34
N ARG A 408 -19.81 8.80 12.74
CA ARG A 408 -19.53 10.21 12.42
C ARG A 408 -18.20 10.65 13.03
N PRO A 409 -17.41 11.50 12.34
CA PRO A 409 -16.10 11.95 12.83
C PRO A 409 -16.07 12.57 14.23
N SER A 410 -17.19 13.13 14.69
CA SER A 410 -17.34 13.76 16.01
C SER A 410 -17.77 12.79 17.13
N ARG A 411 -18.13 11.55 16.79
CA ARG A 411 -18.69 10.60 17.75
C ARG A 411 -17.60 10.05 18.67
N ARG A 412 -17.82 10.12 19.98
CA ARG A 412 -17.00 9.51 21.02
C ARG A 412 -17.77 8.37 21.67
N LEU A 413 -17.34 7.15 21.45
CA LEU A 413 -17.84 5.98 22.17
C LEU A 413 -16.72 5.43 23.04
N ARG A 414 -17.08 4.87 24.20
CA ARG A 414 -16.12 4.37 25.19
C ARG A 414 -15.14 3.31 24.64
N TRP A 415 -15.54 2.62 23.58
CA TRP A 415 -14.78 1.59 22.89
C TRP A 415 -14.17 2.07 21.57
N ASN A 416 -14.20 3.37 21.25
CA ASN A 416 -13.49 3.91 20.08
C ASN A 416 -12.11 4.39 20.53
N GLY A 417 -11.07 3.75 19.98
CA GLY A 417 -9.67 4.11 20.14
C GLY A 417 -8.99 4.34 18.79
N MET A 418 -7.67 4.18 18.75
CA MET A 418 -6.89 4.36 17.54
C MET A 418 -5.58 3.59 17.57
N ARG A 419 -5.05 3.32 16.39
CA ARG A 419 -3.69 2.83 16.17
C ARG A 419 -2.95 3.77 15.23
N LEU A 420 -1.65 3.90 15.47
CA LEU A 420 -0.81 4.83 14.72
C LEU A 420 -0.24 4.17 13.48
N ALA A 421 -0.16 4.90 12.37
CA ALA A 421 0.56 4.49 11.17
C ALA A 421 1.52 5.60 10.70
N ARG A 422 2.56 5.23 9.95
CA ARG A 422 3.43 6.16 9.24
C ARG A 422 3.97 5.49 7.99
N SER A 423 3.82 6.14 6.84
CA SER A 423 4.37 5.61 5.57
C SER A 423 5.88 5.42 5.67
N ALA A 424 6.41 4.36 5.07
CA ALA A 424 7.85 4.15 5.02
C ALA A 424 8.51 5.21 4.11
N PRO A 425 9.75 5.64 4.42
CA PRO A 425 10.50 6.62 3.65
C PRO A 425 11.09 6.10 2.34
#